data_AF-A0A7W4FCG5-F1
#
_entry.id   AF-A0A7W4FCG5-F1
#
_cell.length_a   1.000
_cell.length_b   1.000
_cell.length_c   1.000
_cell.angle_alpha   90.00
_cell.angle_beta   90.00
_cell.angle_gamma   90.00
#
_symmetry.space_group_name_H-M   'P 1'
#
loop_
_entity.id
_entity.type
_entity.pdbx_description
1 polymer ?
#
loop_
_entity_poly.entity_id
_entity_poly.type
_entity_poly.pdbx_seq_one_letter_code
_entity_poly.pdbx_strand_id
1 'polypeptide(L)'
;MRISPTLPARLIRRMRLPGLAVAAGLVLLASGARAAAPTFGPIEAARTLTARSLAEQIRQDGAAKTAQVLAQDREWPRVRRAVAAGWQNWIALMPALMPAADAATARSLQGALRQALLLNTAAVLAALDPKNGPVRGGQAVCAPGGMPAAWRGRAIRAVQALHDIHLTNQGGDCLRALQGVS
;
A
#
# COMPACT_ATOMS: atom_id res chain seq x y z
N MET A 1 -7.83 -26.65 47.02
CA MET A 1 -9.30 -26.62 46.81
C MET A 1 -9.55 -26.38 45.34
N ARG A 2 -10.23 -27.33 44.66
CA ARG A 2 -10.69 -27.23 43.27
C ARG A 2 -11.62 -26.02 43.12
N ILE A 3 -11.65 -25.31 41.98
CA ILE A 3 -12.61 -25.48 40.86
C ILE A 3 -12.07 -24.74 39.61
N SER A 4 -12.07 -25.40 38.46
CA SER A 4 -11.90 -24.79 37.12
C SER A 4 -13.29 -24.63 36.44
N PRO A 5 -13.39 -24.32 35.13
CA PRO A 5 -13.91 -23.06 34.61
C PRO A 5 -15.27 -23.20 33.90
N THR A 6 -15.92 -22.10 33.56
CA THR A 6 -17.10 -22.11 32.68
C THR A 6 -16.96 -21.13 31.52
N LEU A 7 -16.63 -21.67 30.34
CA LEU A 7 -16.90 -21.05 29.04
C LEU A 7 -18.39 -21.24 28.69
N PRO A 8 -19.07 -20.24 28.11
CA PRO A 8 -20.29 -20.48 27.35
C PRO A 8 -20.01 -20.67 25.85
N ALA A 9 -20.30 -21.91 25.43
CA ALA A 9 -21.00 -22.34 24.23
C ALA A 9 -21.07 -21.43 22.99
N ARG A 10 -20.54 -21.99 21.90
CA ARG A 10 -20.87 -21.69 20.50
C ARG A 10 -22.38 -21.78 20.26
N LEU A 11 -22.93 -20.82 19.52
CA LEU A 11 -24.24 -20.96 18.89
C LEU A 11 -24.12 -20.78 17.37
N ILE A 12 -24.15 -21.94 16.72
CA ILE A 12 -24.23 -22.18 15.29
C ILE A 12 -25.56 -21.63 14.79
N ARG A 13 -25.54 -20.52 14.04
CA ARG A 13 -26.75 -20.00 13.40
C ARG A 13 -27.03 -20.80 12.13
N ARG A 14 -28.09 -21.59 12.21
CA ARG A 14 -28.59 -22.48 11.15
C ARG A 14 -28.99 -21.71 9.91
N MET A 15 -28.45 -22.17 8.78
CA MET A 15 -28.85 -21.90 7.41
C MET A 15 -30.30 -22.39 7.18
N ARG A 16 -31.16 -21.52 6.64
CA ARG A 16 -32.50 -21.88 6.15
C ARG A 16 -32.67 -21.31 4.74
N LEU A 17 -32.63 -22.21 3.75
CA LEU A 17 -33.25 -22.04 2.43
C LEU A 17 -34.74 -22.40 2.56
N PRO A 18 -35.63 -21.56 2.01
CA PRO A 18 -36.59 -22.05 1.02
C PRO A 18 -36.85 -20.97 -0.05
N GLY A 19 -37.35 -21.22 -1.25
CA GLY A 19 -37.88 -22.42 -1.88
C GLY A 19 -38.23 -22.01 -3.33
N LEU A 20 -38.14 -22.97 -4.24
CA LEU A 20 -38.64 -22.84 -5.61
C LEU A 20 -40.17 -22.68 -5.57
N ALA A 21 -40.68 -21.64 -6.22
CA ALA A 21 -42.07 -21.57 -6.63
C ALA A 21 -42.10 -21.16 -8.10
N VAL A 22 -42.33 -22.17 -8.95
CA VAL A 22 -42.70 -22.02 -10.36
C VAL A 22 -44.17 -21.63 -10.39
N ALA A 23 -44.48 -20.47 -10.95
CA ALA A 23 -45.84 -20.10 -11.34
C ALA A 23 -45.81 -19.58 -12.78
N ALA A 24 -46.31 -20.43 -13.67
CA ALA A 24 -46.64 -20.08 -15.04
C ALA A 24 -47.84 -19.13 -15.04
N GLY A 25 -47.69 -17.95 -15.65
CA GLY A 25 -48.75 -17.00 -15.90
C GLY A 25 -48.57 -16.38 -17.27
N LEU A 26 -49.30 -16.92 -18.25
CA LEU A 26 -49.37 -16.40 -19.61
C LEU A 26 -50.32 -15.20 -19.62
N VAL A 27 -49.80 -14.00 -19.89
CA VAL A 27 -50.61 -12.82 -20.24
C VAL A 27 -50.00 -12.16 -21.47
N LEU A 28 -50.70 -12.26 -22.60
CA LEU A 28 -50.45 -11.46 -23.79
C LEU A 28 -51.07 -10.07 -23.62
N LEU A 29 -50.25 -9.03 -23.56
CA LEU A 29 -50.65 -7.67 -23.88
C LEU A 29 -49.55 -7.02 -24.73
N ALA A 30 -49.91 -6.71 -25.97
CA ALA A 30 -49.10 -5.96 -26.92
C ALA A 30 -48.95 -4.51 -26.43
N SER A 31 -47.71 -4.05 -26.31
CA SER A 31 -47.37 -2.64 -26.15
C SER A 31 -45.98 -2.45 -26.74
N GLY A 32 -45.92 -2.03 -28.01
CA GLY A 32 -44.69 -1.68 -28.70
C GLY A 32 -44.10 -0.38 -28.19
N ALA A 33 -43.61 -0.36 -26.96
CA ALA A 33 -42.65 0.65 -26.52
C ALA A 33 -41.25 0.12 -26.88
N ARG A 34 -40.61 0.71 -27.89
CA ARG A 34 -39.16 0.60 -28.05
C ARG A 34 -38.53 1.29 -26.84
N ALA A 35 -38.39 0.55 -25.75
CA ALA A 35 -37.48 0.92 -24.69
C ALA A 35 -36.10 0.96 -25.32
N ALA A 36 -35.57 2.16 -25.54
CA ALA A 36 -34.16 2.33 -25.82
C ALA A 36 -33.41 1.66 -24.67
N ALA A 37 -32.78 0.52 -24.94
CA ALA A 37 -31.93 -0.13 -23.96
C ALA A 37 -30.93 0.94 -23.49
N PRO A 38 -30.74 1.13 -22.17
CA PRO A 38 -29.65 1.98 -21.71
C PRO A 38 -28.37 1.40 -22.30
N THR A 39 -27.78 2.13 -23.25
CA THR A 39 -26.43 1.89 -23.72
C THR A 39 -25.54 2.23 -22.54
N PHE A 40 -25.32 1.24 -21.69
CA PHE A 40 -24.18 1.26 -20.79
C PHE A 40 -22.96 1.37 -21.71
N GLY A 41 -22.34 2.54 -21.76
CA GLY A 41 -21.04 2.72 -22.38
C GLY A 41 -20.07 1.68 -21.83
N PRO A 42 -18.91 1.44 -22.49
CA PRO A 42 -17.94 0.48 -21.99
C PRO A 42 -17.73 0.74 -20.50
N ILE A 43 -18.05 -0.26 -19.69
CA ILE A 43 -17.74 -0.24 -18.26
C ILE A 43 -16.23 -0.22 -18.24
N GLU A 44 -15.66 0.97 -18.12
CA GLU A 44 -14.26 1.14 -17.77
C GLU A 44 -14.17 0.49 -16.39
N ALA A 45 -13.77 -0.78 -16.37
CA ALA A 45 -13.58 -1.51 -15.16
C ALA A 45 -12.58 -0.68 -14.38
N ALA A 46 -13.05 0.07 -13.38
CA ALA A 46 -12.22 0.86 -12.50
C ALA A 46 -11.29 -0.13 -11.81
N ARG A 47 -10.15 -0.41 -12.45
CA ARG A 47 -9.16 -1.34 -11.96
C ARG A 47 -8.67 -0.72 -10.69
N THR A 48 -9.13 -1.27 -9.58
CA THR A 48 -8.76 -0.81 -8.26
C THR A 48 -7.24 -0.92 -8.17
N LEU A 49 -6.54 0.21 -8.05
CA LEU A 49 -5.08 0.20 -7.99
C LEU A 49 -4.60 -0.59 -6.78
N THR A 50 -3.87 -1.68 -7.02
CA THR A 50 -3.25 -2.52 -5.99
C THR A 50 -1.73 -2.50 -6.16
N ALA A 51 -0.99 -2.82 -5.10
CA ALA A 51 0.46 -3.00 -5.20
C ALA A 51 0.83 -4.05 -6.26
N ARG A 52 0.05 -5.14 -6.35
CA ARG A 52 0.28 -6.20 -7.35
C ARG A 52 0.08 -5.71 -8.77
N SER A 53 -1.05 -5.03 -9.05
CA SER A 53 -1.32 -4.49 -10.39
C SER A 53 -0.29 -3.43 -10.77
N LEU A 54 0.14 -2.62 -9.81
CA LEU A 54 1.17 -1.61 -10.04
C LEU A 54 2.55 -2.23 -10.30
N ALA A 55 2.93 -3.27 -9.55
CA ALA A 55 4.14 -4.04 -9.80
C ALA A 55 4.14 -4.70 -11.19
N GLU A 56 2.99 -5.23 -11.62
CA GLU A 56 2.82 -5.76 -12.98
C GLU A 56 3.03 -4.66 -14.03
N GLN A 57 2.40 -3.49 -13.86
CA GLN A 57 2.58 -2.35 -14.76
C GLN A 57 4.05 -1.92 -14.82
N ILE A 58 4.75 -1.81 -13.69
CA ILE A 58 6.18 -1.46 -13.67
C ILE A 58 7.01 -2.48 -14.46
N ARG A 59 6.69 -3.78 -14.35
CA ARG A 59 7.39 -4.84 -15.08
C ARG A 59 7.08 -4.85 -16.58
N GLN A 60 5.83 -4.59 -16.96
CA GLN A 60 5.39 -4.62 -18.35
C GLN A 60 5.74 -3.34 -19.12
N ASP A 61 5.47 -2.18 -18.51
CA ASP A 61 5.54 -0.86 -19.13
C ASP A 61 6.76 -0.04 -18.69
N GLY A 62 7.43 -0.45 -17.62
CA GLY A 62 8.52 0.31 -17.01
C GLY A 62 8.03 1.40 -16.06
N ALA A 63 8.86 1.71 -15.05
CA ALA A 63 8.49 2.65 -13.98
C ALA A 63 8.16 4.06 -14.48
N ALA A 64 8.84 4.55 -15.53
CA ALA A 64 8.60 5.89 -16.08
C ALA A 64 7.19 6.03 -16.67
N LYS A 65 6.76 5.05 -17.49
CA LYS A 65 5.41 5.05 -18.08
C LYS A 65 4.35 4.85 -17.01
N THR A 66 4.59 3.93 -16.06
CA THR A 66 3.69 3.74 -14.92
C THR A 66 3.53 5.02 -14.08
N ALA A 67 4.62 5.76 -13.82
CA ALA A 67 4.58 7.02 -13.08
C ALA A 67 3.76 8.10 -13.81
N GLN A 68 3.84 8.15 -15.14
CA GLN A 68 3.01 9.05 -15.95
C GLN A 68 1.52 8.70 -15.85
N VAL A 69 1.16 7.42 -15.94
CA VAL A 69 -0.22 6.95 -15.76
C VAL A 69 -0.74 7.30 -14.37
N LEU A 70 0.04 7.04 -13.31
CA LEU A 70 -0.33 7.43 -11.94
C LEU A 70 -0.59 8.94 -11.79
N ALA A 71 0.15 9.78 -12.53
CA ALA A 71 -0.06 11.22 -12.52
C ALA A 71 -1.33 11.63 -13.29
N GLN A 72 -1.55 11.04 -14.47
CA GLN A 72 -2.74 11.27 -15.30
C GLN A 72 -4.02 10.85 -14.56
N ASP A 73 -3.99 9.69 -13.91
CA ASP A 73 -5.11 9.12 -13.17
C ASP A 73 -5.25 9.71 -11.75
N ARG A 74 -4.34 10.59 -11.34
CA ARG A 74 -4.30 11.22 -10.00
C ARG A 74 -4.24 10.20 -8.85
N GLU A 75 -3.55 9.09 -9.05
CA GLU A 75 -3.48 7.97 -8.11
C GLU A 75 -2.30 8.04 -7.13
N TRP A 76 -1.35 8.97 -7.32
CA TRP A 76 -0.25 9.20 -6.37
C TRP A 76 -0.67 9.38 -4.90
N PRO A 77 -1.79 10.07 -4.55
CA PRO A 77 -2.26 10.14 -3.17
C PRO A 77 -2.57 8.77 -2.56
N ARG A 78 -3.03 7.81 -3.36
CA ARG A 78 -3.29 6.45 -2.90
C ARG A 78 -2.00 5.69 -2.63
N VAL A 79 -1.03 5.78 -3.54
CA VAL A 79 0.32 5.21 -3.36
C VAL A 79 0.94 5.77 -2.07
N ARG A 80 0.92 7.09 -1.90
CA ARG A 80 1.45 7.77 -0.71
C ARG A 80 0.81 7.29 0.58
N ARG A 81 -0.52 7.18 0.63
CA ARG A 81 -1.24 6.70 1.84
C ARG A 81 -0.86 5.27 2.18
N ALA A 82 -0.76 4.40 1.18
CA ALA A 82 -0.37 3.00 1.37
C ALA A 82 1.06 2.87 1.91
N VAL A 83 2.00 3.65 1.37
CA VAL A 83 3.39 3.72 1.86
C VAL A 83 3.42 4.24 3.28
N ALA A 84 2.77 5.37 3.56
CA ALA A 84 2.72 5.97 4.90
C ALA A 84 2.12 5.04 5.96
N ALA A 85 1.20 4.15 5.56
CA ALA A 85 0.60 3.13 6.41
C ALA A 85 1.52 1.93 6.69
N GLY A 86 2.76 1.90 6.16
CA GLY A 86 3.71 0.82 6.41
C GLY A 86 3.48 -0.44 5.57
N TRP A 87 2.68 -0.37 4.50
CA TRP A 87 2.34 -1.56 3.71
C TRP A 87 3.54 -2.00 2.86
N GLN A 88 4.14 -3.14 3.24
CA GLN A 88 5.38 -3.66 2.66
C GLN A 88 5.35 -3.76 1.12
N ASN A 89 4.27 -4.29 0.56
CA ASN A 89 4.15 -4.48 -0.89
C ASN A 89 4.12 -3.15 -1.68
N TRP A 90 3.74 -2.05 -1.05
CA TRP A 90 3.80 -0.72 -1.66
C TRP A 90 5.16 -0.06 -1.45
N ILE A 91 5.76 -0.24 -0.27
CA ILE A 91 7.11 0.24 0.04
C ILE A 91 8.14 -0.38 -0.93
N ALA A 92 7.98 -1.68 -1.25
CA ALA A 92 8.85 -2.39 -2.18
C ALA A 92 8.88 -1.80 -3.60
N LEU A 93 7.89 -0.99 -3.99
CA LEU A 93 7.83 -0.35 -5.32
C LEU A 93 8.55 1.00 -5.36
N MET A 94 8.88 1.58 -4.20
CA MET A 94 9.46 2.92 -4.10
C MET A 94 10.81 3.08 -4.82
N PRO A 95 11.72 2.09 -4.82
CA PRO A 95 12.99 2.22 -5.53
C PRO A 95 12.81 2.43 -7.04
N ALA A 96 11.78 1.83 -7.63
CA ALA A 96 11.43 2.03 -9.03
C ALA A 96 10.65 3.33 -9.27
N LEU A 97 9.68 3.65 -8.41
CA LEU A 97 8.75 4.75 -8.62
C LEU A 97 9.33 6.13 -8.25
N MET A 98 10.14 6.24 -7.21
CA MET A 98 10.66 7.54 -6.76
C MET A 98 11.56 8.23 -7.80
N PRO A 99 12.47 7.54 -8.52
CA PRO A 99 13.26 8.17 -9.57
C PRO A 99 12.44 8.59 -10.80
N ALA A 100 11.28 7.94 -11.02
CA ALA A 100 10.38 8.18 -12.14
C ALA A 100 9.32 9.26 -11.86
N ALA A 101 9.10 9.58 -10.58
CA ALA A 101 8.16 10.61 -10.16
C ALA A 101 8.73 12.02 -10.35
N ASP A 102 7.84 13.01 -10.48
CA ASP A 102 8.25 14.41 -10.40
C ASP A 102 8.81 14.74 -9.00
N ALA A 103 9.51 15.88 -8.89
CA ALA A 103 10.19 16.27 -7.65
C ALA A 103 9.24 16.47 -6.45
N ALA A 104 8.02 16.97 -6.66
CA ALA A 104 7.06 17.19 -5.59
C ALA A 104 6.50 15.86 -5.08
N THR A 105 6.16 14.95 -6.00
CA THR A 105 5.70 13.60 -5.72
C THR A 105 6.78 12.79 -5.01
N ALA A 106 8.02 12.82 -5.49
CA ALA A 106 9.15 12.14 -4.85
C ALA A 106 9.37 12.61 -3.40
N ARG A 107 9.32 13.92 -3.14
CA ARG A 107 9.39 14.47 -1.77
C ARG A 107 8.21 14.01 -0.91
N SER A 108 7.01 13.92 -1.48
CA SER A 108 5.82 13.44 -0.78
C SER A 108 5.95 11.96 -0.39
N LEU A 109 6.49 11.12 -1.29
CA LEU A 109 6.78 9.71 -1.03
C LEU A 109 7.91 9.54 0.00
N GLN A 110 8.93 10.38 -0.04
CA GLN A 110 9.96 10.41 1.01
C GLN A 110 9.33 10.69 2.38
N GLY A 111 8.43 11.67 2.48
CA GLY A 111 7.67 11.92 3.71
C GLY A 111 6.87 10.71 4.19
N ALA A 112 6.24 9.99 3.26
CA ALA A 112 5.52 8.76 3.57
C ALA A 112 6.47 7.64 4.07
N LEU A 113 7.65 7.48 3.45
CA LEU A 113 8.67 6.52 3.91
C LEU A 113 9.18 6.86 5.32
N ARG A 114 9.31 8.14 5.67
CA ARG A 114 9.69 8.57 7.04
C ARG A 114 8.65 8.19 8.08
N GLN A 115 7.37 8.19 7.71
CA GLN A 115 6.29 7.70 8.58
C GLN A 115 6.33 6.17 8.66
N ALA A 116 6.47 5.51 7.51
CA ALA A 116 6.57 4.07 7.40
C ALA A 116 7.75 3.48 8.19
N LEU A 117 8.87 4.22 8.32
CA LEU A 117 10.05 3.78 9.07
C LEU A 117 9.70 3.36 10.52
N LEU A 118 8.70 4.02 11.14
CA LEU A 118 8.26 3.70 12.49
C LEU A 118 7.25 2.54 12.55
N LEU A 119 6.61 2.22 11.42
CA LEU A 119 5.55 1.21 11.34
C LEU A 119 6.06 -0.12 10.77
N ASN A 120 7.03 -0.06 9.88
CA ASN A 120 7.62 -1.21 9.19
C ASN A 120 9.08 -0.90 8.81
N THR A 121 9.94 -0.89 9.82
CA THR A 121 11.36 -0.52 9.68
C THR A 121 12.09 -1.42 8.69
N ALA A 122 11.86 -2.73 8.75
CA ALA A 122 12.50 -3.70 7.85
C ALA A 122 12.17 -3.42 6.38
N ALA A 123 10.89 -3.20 6.05
CA ALA A 123 10.49 -2.93 4.66
C ALA A 123 11.09 -1.61 4.14
N VAL A 124 11.14 -0.56 4.97
CA VAL A 124 11.75 0.72 4.58
C VAL A 124 13.24 0.55 4.35
N LEU A 125 13.98 -0.08 5.27
CA LEU A 125 15.42 -0.29 5.11
C LEU A 125 15.75 -1.17 3.91
N ALA A 126 14.94 -2.20 3.64
CA ALA A 126 15.08 -3.01 2.43
C ALA A 126 14.88 -2.18 1.15
N ALA A 127 13.90 -1.28 1.12
CA ALA A 127 13.72 -0.38 -0.01
C ALA A 127 14.88 0.59 -0.20
N LEU A 128 15.60 0.95 0.87
CA LEU A 128 16.79 1.81 0.79
C LEU A 128 18.07 1.06 0.38
N ASP A 129 18.03 -0.26 0.19
CA ASP A 129 19.18 -1.03 -0.28
C ASP A 129 19.63 -0.49 -1.65
N PRO A 130 20.89 -0.06 -1.81
CA PRO A 130 21.40 0.43 -3.10
C PRO A 130 21.27 -0.60 -4.24
N LYS A 131 21.18 -1.90 -3.94
CA LYS A 131 20.90 -2.96 -4.92
C LYS A 131 19.51 -2.85 -5.54
N ASN A 132 18.55 -2.25 -4.83
CA ASN A 132 17.19 -2.03 -5.33
C ASN A 132 17.09 -0.78 -6.22
N GLY A 133 18.23 -0.16 -6.53
CA GLY A 133 18.32 1.07 -7.32
C GLY A 133 18.45 2.31 -6.45
N PRO A 134 18.74 3.46 -7.05
CA PRO A 134 18.91 4.69 -6.30
C PRO A 134 17.55 5.17 -5.78
N VAL A 135 17.20 4.83 -4.54
CA VAL A 135 16.27 5.67 -3.80
C VAL A 135 16.98 6.99 -3.57
N ARG A 136 16.56 8.04 -4.28
CA ARG A 136 17.01 9.40 -3.98
C ARG A 136 16.62 9.70 -2.54
N GLY A 137 17.57 9.51 -1.61
CA GLY A 137 17.42 9.89 -0.22
C GLY A 137 17.29 8.76 0.81
N GLY A 138 18.13 7.74 0.82
CA GLY A 138 18.34 6.94 2.05
C GLY A 138 18.69 7.83 3.25
N GLN A 139 19.62 8.78 3.05
CA GLN A 139 19.88 9.87 3.99
C GLN A 139 18.65 10.78 4.16
N ALA A 140 17.86 11.04 3.12
CA ALA A 140 16.70 11.93 3.21
C ALA A 140 15.49 11.30 3.96
N VAL A 141 15.40 9.97 4.00
CA VAL A 141 14.43 9.21 4.80
C VAL A 141 14.92 9.09 6.24
N CYS A 142 16.20 8.79 6.45
CA CYS A 142 16.72 8.56 7.80
C CYS A 142 17.19 9.84 8.52
N ALA A 143 17.53 10.93 7.83
CA ALA A 143 17.97 12.15 8.49
C ALA A 143 16.84 12.79 9.30
N PRO A 144 17.14 13.40 10.45
CA PRO A 144 16.13 14.02 11.31
C PRO A 144 15.68 15.41 10.82
N GLY A 145 16.27 15.96 9.76
CA GLY A 145 15.95 17.31 9.26
C GLY A 145 14.44 17.52 9.04
N GLY A 146 13.89 18.57 9.62
CA GLY A 146 12.46 18.90 9.54
C GLY A 146 11.51 17.98 10.32
N MET A 147 12.03 17.04 11.13
CA MET A 147 11.23 16.17 12.00
C MET A 147 11.35 16.55 13.48
N PRO A 148 10.32 16.31 14.31
CA PRO A 148 10.40 16.52 15.75
C PRO A 148 11.45 15.62 16.42
N ALA A 149 12.08 16.10 17.50
CA ALA A 149 13.06 15.32 18.27
C ALA A 149 12.49 13.97 18.75
N ALA A 150 11.20 13.94 19.12
CA ALA A 150 10.51 12.71 19.50
C ALA A 150 10.45 11.68 18.36
N TRP A 151 10.33 12.11 17.10
CA TRP A 151 10.40 11.20 15.95
C TRP A 151 11.79 10.58 15.83
N ARG A 152 12.85 11.39 15.95
CA ARG A 152 14.25 10.92 15.88
C ARG A 152 14.52 9.83 16.93
N GLY A 153 14.11 10.06 18.18
CA GLY A 153 14.29 9.07 19.24
C GLY A 153 13.53 7.75 19.00
N ARG A 154 12.32 7.82 18.42
CA ARG A 154 11.56 6.62 18.03
C ARG A 154 12.20 5.89 16.86
N ALA A 155 12.68 6.60 15.85
CA ALA A 155 13.32 6.02 14.68
C ALA A 155 14.61 5.29 15.06
N ILE A 156 15.45 5.89 15.92
CA ILE A 156 16.66 5.23 16.43
C ILE A 156 16.31 3.90 17.11
N ARG A 157 15.33 3.89 18.02
CA ARG A 157 14.91 2.65 18.70
C ARG A 157 14.35 1.61 17.73
N ALA A 158 13.56 2.03 16.75
CA ALA A 158 12.98 1.13 15.76
C ALA A 158 14.07 0.45 14.91
N VAL A 159 15.09 1.20 14.47
CA VAL A 159 16.22 0.64 13.71
C VAL A 159 17.11 -0.24 14.60
N GLN A 160 17.39 0.15 15.84
CA GLN A 160 18.18 -0.66 16.77
C GLN A 160 17.50 -1.98 17.18
N ALA A 161 16.16 -2.01 17.20
CA ALA A 161 15.40 -3.22 17.52
C ALA A 161 15.32 -4.22 16.34
N LEU A 162 15.79 -3.83 15.16
CA LEU A 162 15.79 -4.70 14.00
C LEU A 162 16.97 -5.69 14.07
N HIS A 163 16.65 -6.97 14.27
CA HIS A 163 17.61 -8.06 14.23
C HIS A 163 17.51 -8.82 12.90
N ASP A 164 17.96 -8.19 11.82
CA ASP A 164 18.05 -8.81 10.49
C ASP A 164 19.46 -8.62 9.92
N ILE A 165 20.17 -9.73 9.73
CA ILE A 165 21.54 -9.73 9.23
C ILE A 165 21.64 -9.18 7.81
N HIS A 166 20.59 -9.31 7.00
CA HIS A 166 20.58 -8.80 5.62
C HIS A 166 20.43 -7.27 5.55
N LEU A 167 19.97 -6.64 6.63
CA LEU A 167 19.72 -5.20 6.72
C LEU A 167 20.75 -4.46 7.60
N THR A 168 21.83 -5.14 7.99
CA THR A 168 22.83 -4.58 8.93
C THR A 168 23.48 -3.30 8.40
N ASN A 169 23.84 -3.28 7.11
CA ASN A 169 24.46 -2.10 6.49
C ASN A 169 23.47 -0.94 6.40
N GLN A 170 22.26 -1.20 5.92
CA GLN A 170 21.20 -0.20 5.78
C GLN A 170 20.77 0.36 7.14
N GLY A 171 20.69 -0.50 8.17
CA GLY A 171 20.43 -0.10 9.54
C GLY A 171 21.54 0.79 10.10
N GLY A 172 22.81 0.41 9.90
CA GLY A 172 23.96 1.22 10.30
C GLY A 172 23.99 2.60 9.63
N ASP A 173 23.77 2.65 8.32
CA ASP A 173 23.70 3.90 7.56
C ASP A 173 22.53 4.80 8.01
N CYS A 174 21.37 4.19 8.26
CA CYS A 174 20.21 4.91 8.77
C CYS A 174 20.46 5.47 10.17
N LEU A 175 21.12 4.71 11.05
CA LEU A 175 21.50 5.18 12.40
C LEU A 175 22.49 6.34 12.32
N ARG A 176 23.51 6.26 11.45
CA ARG A 176 24.46 7.35 11.22
C ARG A 176 23.76 8.63 10.77
N ALA A 177 22.85 8.52 9.80
CA ALA A 177 22.03 9.64 9.33
C ALA A 177 21.12 10.20 10.44
N LEU A 178 20.48 9.33 11.24
CA LEU A 178 19.66 9.72 12.39
C LEU A 178 20.51 10.41 13.48
N GLN A 179 21.77 10.03 13.63
CA GLN A 179 22.70 10.59 14.61
C GLN A 179 23.36 11.90 14.13
N GLY A 180 23.33 12.18 12.82
CA GLY A 180 23.99 13.35 12.23
C GLY A 180 25.49 13.15 12.02
N VAL A 181 25.93 11.90 11.91
CA VAL A 181 27.32 11.49 11.67
C VAL A 181 27.42 10.92 10.25
N SER A 182 27.38 11.79 9.24
CA SER A 182 27.46 11.42 7.83
C SER A 182 28.77 11.84 7.20
#